data_AF-A0A8J5R355-F1
#
_entry.id   AF-A0A8J5R355-F1
#
_cell.length_a   1.000
_cell.length_b   1.000
_cell.length_c   1.000
_cell.angle_alpha   90.00
_cell.angle_beta   90.00
_cell.angle_gamma   90.00
#
_symmetry.space_group_name_H-M   'P 1'
#
loop_
_entity.id
_entity.type
_entity.pdbx_description
1 polymer ?
#
loop_
_entity_poly.entity_id
_entity_poly.type
_entity_poly.pdbx_seq_one_letter_code
_entity_poly.pdbx_strand_id
1 'polypeptide(L)'
;MEKNGAANDQHFIESTDYEGNVFQYICRVGEVRELLEALESMRWTDVLHQYDFCGRQVTHAVAEDDQANAKSKIELLWMMGADINAKELVMGNTLLHIAVITRNHLLAEWICQTPGADLGAVNYLRDTAYQVAYIIADLEMMETLRINGAVCDDPSDESDTSSESFALTPR
;
A
#
# COMPACT_ATOMS: atom_id res chain seq x y z
N MET A 1 46.93 10.31 -30.86
CA MET A 1 46.09 9.40 -31.67
C MET A 1 46.16 8.07 -30.95
N GLU A 2 45.13 7.47 -30.36
CA GLU A 2 43.68 7.65 -30.40
C GLU A 2 43.11 7.22 -29.05
N LYS A 3 42.00 7.85 -28.66
CA LYS A 3 41.11 7.40 -27.58
C LYS A 3 40.43 6.11 -28.02
N ASN A 4 40.14 5.21 -27.09
CA ASN A 4 38.98 4.29 -27.08
C ASN A 4 39.12 3.47 -25.79
N GLY A 5 38.17 3.38 -24.87
CA GLY A 5 36.77 3.77 -24.85
C GLY A 5 36.25 3.00 -23.64
N ALA A 6 36.11 3.67 -22.50
CA ALA A 6 35.54 3.05 -21.31
C ALA A 6 34.07 2.76 -21.63
N ALA A 7 33.77 1.50 -21.92
CA ALA A 7 32.40 1.01 -21.91
C ALA A 7 31.93 1.10 -20.46
N ASN A 8 31.17 2.15 -20.19
CA ASN A 8 30.40 2.29 -18.98
C ASN A 8 29.30 1.23 -19.08
N ASP A 9 29.49 0.11 -18.37
CA ASP A 9 28.47 -0.92 -18.20
C ASP A 9 27.32 -0.32 -17.38
N GLN A 10 26.51 0.50 -18.05
CA GLN A 10 25.15 0.77 -17.64
C GLN A 10 24.45 -0.58 -17.71
N HIS A 11 24.23 -1.20 -16.56
CA HIS A 11 23.31 -2.32 -16.41
C HIS A 11 21.93 -1.83 -16.85
N PHE A 12 21.68 -1.92 -18.16
CA PHE A 12 20.37 -1.77 -18.74
C PHE A 12 19.62 -3.02 -18.31
N ILE A 13 18.81 -2.89 -17.26
CA ILE A 13 17.90 -3.94 -16.84
C ILE A 13 16.87 -4.05 -17.97
N GLU A 14 17.05 -5.03 -18.86
CA GLU A 14 16.08 -5.35 -19.90
C GLU A 14 14.72 -5.62 -19.25
N SER A 15 13.68 -4.93 -19.72
CA SER A 15 12.33 -4.92 -19.18
C SER A 15 11.54 -6.19 -19.48
N THR A 16 12.18 -7.34 -19.44
CA THR A 16 11.59 -8.61 -19.86
C THR A 16 11.44 -9.48 -18.63
N ASP A 17 10.18 -9.54 -18.15
CA ASP A 17 9.57 -10.61 -17.33
C ASP A 17 8.86 -10.12 -16.05
N TYR A 18 8.93 -8.83 -15.69
CA TYR A 18 8.26 -8.32 -14.48
C TYR A 18 6.94 -7.60 -14.78
N GLU A 19 5.98 -7.82 -13.88
CA GLU A 19 4.57 -7.43 -13.92
C GLU A 19 4.30 -5.90 -13.95
N GLY A 20 5.33 -5.09 -14.19
CA GLY A 20 5.34 -3.65 -13.99
C GLY A 20 6.44 -2.93 -14.79
N ASN A 21 6.43 -1.61 -14.74
CA ASN A 21 7.49 -0.80 -15.37
C ASN A 21 8.82 -0.89 -14.58
N VAL A 22 9.93 -0.44 -15.19
CA VAL A 22 11.27 -0.48 -14.57
C VAL A 22 11.30 0.18 -13.17
N PHE A 23 10.52 1.25 -12.99
CA PHE A 23 10.41 1.92 -11.69
C PHE A 23 9.76 1.03 -10.62
N GLN A 24 8.69 0.32 -10.95
CA GLN A 24 8.06 -0.64 -10.04
C GLN A 24 9.02 -1.79 -9.68
N TYR A 25 9.80 -2.28 -10.65
CA TYR A 25 10.82 -3.30 -10.38
C TYR A 25 11.88 -2.81 -9.39
N ILE A 26 12.44 -1.61 -9.61
CA ILE A 26 13.45 -1.01 -8.70
C ILE A 26 12.85 -0.84 -7.29
N CYS A 27 11.59 -0.39 -7.20
CA CYS A 27 10.93 -0.25 -5.91
C CYS A 27 10.73 -1.60 -5.20
N ARG A 28 10.36 -2.66 -5.92
CA ARG A 28 10.12 -4.00 -5.36
C ARG A 28 11.41 -4.72 -4.96
N VAL A 29 12.43 -4.68 -5.81
CA VAL A 29 13.61 -5.55 -5.70
C VAL A 29 14.90 -4.79 -5.35
N GLY A 30 15.04 -3.56 -5.83
CA GLY A 30 16.26 -2.77 -5.67
C GLY A 30 16.44 -2.26 -4.24
N GLU A 31 17.67 -2.03 -3.82
CA GLU A 31 17.96 -1.43 -2.51
C GLU A 31 17.47 0.02 -2.44
N VAL A 32 17.27 0.56 -1.23
CA VAL A 32 16.84 1.97 -1.05
C VAL A 32 17.80 2.95 -1.74
N ARG A 33 19.10 2.63 -1.79
CA ARG A 33 20.11 3.43 -2.51
C ARG A 33 19.86 3.44 -4.02
N GLU A 34 19.53 2.30 -4.62
CA GLU A 34 19.25 2.21 -6.06
C GLU A 34 17.98 2.97 -6.42
N LEU A 35 16.98 2.93 -5.53
CA LEU A 35 15.79 3.76 -5.67
C LEU A 35 16.20 5.25 -5.70
N LEU A 36 16.99 5.73 -4.73
CA LEU A 36 17.45 7.12 -4.71
C LEU A 36 18.21 7.53 -5.98
N GLU A 37 19.13 6.69 -6.46
CA GLU A 37 19.88 6.94 -7.72
C GLU A 37 18.94 7.01 -8.94
N ALA A 38 17.93 6.14 -8.99
CA ALA A 38 16.92 6.14 -10.05
C ALA A 38 16.04 7.41 -10.02
N LEU A 39 15.80 7.98 -8.83
CA LEU A 39 15.06 9.23 -8.66
C LEU A 39 15.82 10.46 -9.16
N GLU A 40 17.15 10.46 -9.10
CA GLU A 40 17.98 11.57 -9.61
C GLU A 40 17.99 11.63 -11.15
N SER A 41 17.72 10.49 -11.80
CA SER A 41 17.92 10.33 -13.25
C SER A 41 16.65 10.57 -14.08
N MET A 42 15.45 10.43 -13.49
CA MET A 42 14.17 10.53 -14.20
C MET A 42 13.04 11.06 -13.31
N ARG A 43 11.99 11.62 -13.94
CA ARG A 43 10.75 11.99 -13.25
C ARG A 43 9.76 10.83 -13.28
N TRP A 44 9.48 10.25 -12.12
CA TRP A 44 8.59 9.09 -11.97
C TRP A 44 7.18 9.43 -11.46
N THR A 45 6.83 10.71 -11.37
CA THR A 45 5.53 11.15 -10.82
C THR A 45 4.35 10.53 -11.57
N ASP A 46 4.48 10.30 -12.87
CA ASP A 46 3.40 9.78 -13.72
C ASP A 46 3.16 8.28 -13.51
N VAL A 47 4.11 7.56 -12.90
CA VAL A 47 4.03 6.10 -12.67
C VAL A 47 3.65 5.73 -11.24
N LEU A 48 3.63 6.69 -10.30
CA LEU A 48 3.30 6.43 -8.88
C LEU A 48 1.88 5.86 -8.71
N HIS A 49 0.93 6.37 -9.50
CA HIS A 49 -0.48 5.99 -9.42
C HIS A 49 -0.89 4.92 -10.44
N GLN A 50 0.06 4.42 -11.24
CA GLN A 50 -0.20 3.36 -12.20
C GLN A 50 -0.33 2.02 -11.48
N TYR A 51 -1.29 1.24 -11.94
CA TYR A 51 -1.48 -0.13 -11.50
C TYR A 51 -0.61 -1.09 -12.32
N ASP A 52 0.01 -2.05 -11.64
CA ASP A 52 0.68 -3.21 -12.24
C ASP A 52 -0.37 -4.20 -12.81
N PHE A 53 0.07 -5.30 -13.44
CA PHE A 53 -0.88 -6.30 -13.98
C PHE A 53 -1.67 -7.05 -12.89
N CYS A 54 -1.23 -6.98 -11.64
CA CYS A 54 -1.93 -7.50 -10.46
C CYS A 54 -2.92 -6.49 -9.88
N GLY A 55 -3.07 -5.31 -10.47
CA GLY A 55 -3.98 -4.27 -9.99
C GLY A 55 -3.44 -3.54 -8.76
N ARG A 56 -2.13 -3.49 -8.55
CA ARG A 56 -1.47 -2.83 -7.41
C ARG A 56 -0.73 -1.58 -7.86
N GLN A 57 -0.83 -0.49 -7.10
CA GLN A 57 0.12 0.61 -7.24
C GLN A 57 1.46 0.26 -6.57
N VAL A 58 2.50 1.03 -6.85
CA VAL A 58 3.87 0.76 -6.35
C VAL A 58 3.95 0.64 -4.83
N THR A 59 3.15 1.41 -4.09
CA THR A 59 3.08 1.35 -2.61
C THR A 59 2.61 -0.01 -2.12
N HIS A 60 1.56 -0.56 -2.74
CA HIS A 60 1.02 -1.89 -2.43
C HIS A 60 2.03 -2.98 -2.73
N ALA A 61 2.65 -2.95 -3.91
CA ALA A 61 3.63 -3.96 -4.32
C ALA A 61 4.87 -3.95 -3.41
N VAL A 62 5.36 -2.77 -3.00
CA VAL A 62 6.47 -2.64 -2.04
C VAL A 62 6.11 -3.22 -0.67
N ALA A 63 4.90 -2.92 -0.17
CA ALA A 63 4.46 -3.43 1.14
C ALA A 63 4.31 -4.96 1.16
N GLU A 64 3.96 -5.56 0.03
CA GLU A 64 3.78 -7.02 -0.10
C GLU A 64 5.12 -7.75 -0.32
N ASP A 65 5.95 -7.24 -1.22
CA ASP A 65 7.14 -7.95 -1.72
C ASP A 65 8.43 -7.65 -0.94
N ASP A 66 8.59 -6.43 -0.40
CA ASP A 66 9.80 -6.02 0.33
C ASP A 66 9.46 -5.56 1.75
N GLN A 67 8.90 -6.47 2.54
CA GLN A 67 8.47 -6.20 3.92
C GLN A 67 9.60 -5.65 4.81
N ALA A 68 10.85 -6.04 4.54
CA ALA A 68 12.03 -5.62 5.29
C ALA A 68 12.32 -4.12 5.13
N ASN A 69 12.16 -3.57 3.91
CA ASN A 69 12.42 -2.16 3.63
C ASN A 69 11.15 -1.34 3.34
N ALA A 70 9.97 -1.97 3.41
CA ALA A 70 8.70 -1.38 2.99
C ALA A 70 8.48 0.01 3.58
N LYS A 71 8.67 0.18 4.90
CA LYS A 71 8.51 1.48 5.58
C LYS A 71 9.40 2.57 4.96
N SER A 72 10.70 2.32 4.82
CA SER A 72 11.65 3.31 4.28
C SER A 72 11.37 3.65 2.82
N LYS A 73 11.00 2.65 2.00
CA LYS A 73 10.68 2.85 0.59
C LYS A 73 9.36 3.59 0.40
N ILE A 74 8.33 3.23 1.18
CA ILE A 74 7.03 3.90 1.15
C ILE A 74 7.14 5.34 1.63
N GLU A 75 7.94 5.62 2.66
CA GLU A 75 8.26 6.98 3.09
C GLU A 75 8.78 7.83 1.92
N LEU A 76 9.73 7.28 1.15
CA LEU A 76 10.29 7.97 -0.01
C LEU A 76 9.24 8.17 -1.12
N LEU A 77 8.45 7.15 -1.42
CA LEU A 77 7.37 7.22 -2.39
C LEU A 77 6.29 8.24 -2.00
N TRP A 78 5.93 8.31 -0.73
CA TRP A 78 4.98 9.28 -0.19
C TRP A 78 5.52 10.71 -0.32
N MET A 79 6.80 10.95 -0.03
CA MET A 79 7.45 12.24 -0.27
C MET A 79 7.44 12.65 -1.76
N MET A 80 7.37 11.68 -2.67
CA MET A 80 7.23 11.94 -4.11
C MET A 80 5.77 12.16 -4.56
N GLY A 81 4.80 12.02 -3.67
CA GLY A 81 3.38 12.19 -3.97
C GLY A 81 2.63 10.89 -4.27
N ALA A 82 3.17 9.73 -3.87
CA ALA A 82 2.40 8.49 -3.89
C ALA A 82 1.18 8.60 -2.96
N ASP A 83 0.04 8.09 -3.43
CA ASP A 83 -1.18 8.05 -2.63
C ASP A 83 -1.16 6.81 -1.71
N ILE A 84 -1.11 7.04 -0.39
CA ILE A 84 -1.12 5.98 0.63
C ILE A 84 -2.52 5.45 0.93
N ASN A 85 -3.57 6.15 0.48
CA ASN A 85 -4.97 5.78 0.66
C ASN A 85 -5.56 5.11 -0.58
N ALA A 86 -4.79 5.01 -1.67
CA ALA A 86 -5.19 4.29 -2.87
C ALA A 86 -5.58 2.85 -2.52
N LYS A 87 -6.51 2.30 -3.30
CA LYS A 87 -6.93 0.90 -3.21
C LYS A 87 -6.34 0.11 -4.36
N GLU A 88 -5.81 -1.07 -4.08
CA GLU A 88 -5.56 -2.06 -5.12
C GLU A 88 -6.88 -2.60 -5.69
N LEU A 89 -6.84 -3.12 -6.92
CA LEU A 89 -8.03 -3.36 -7.73
C LEU A 89 -8.69 -4.72 -7.51
N VAL A 90 -8.03 -5.66 -6.82
CA VAL A 90 -8.50 -7.03 -6.62
C VAL A 90 -9.42 -7.12 -5.41
N MET A 91 -8.97 -6.68 -4.24
CA MET A 91 -9.72 -6.76 -2.97
C MET A 91 -10.08 -5.38 -2.42
N GLY A 92 -9.65 -4.29 -3.08
CA GLY A 92 -9.89 -2.94 -2.59
C GLY A 92 -9.04 -2.60 -1.36
N ASN A 93 -7.98 -3.35 -1.08
CA ASN A 93 -7.12 -3.13 0.06
C ASN A 93 -6.34 -1.83 -0.12
N THR A 94 -6.31 -1.00 0.92
CA THR A 94 -5.38 0.13 0.99
C THR A 94 -4.00 -0.34 1.45
N LEU A 95 -3.02 0.56 1.41
CA LEU A 95 -1.70 0.29 1.95
C LEU A 95 -1.73 -0.18 3.41
N LEU A 96 -2.62 0.41 4.23
CA LEU A 96 -2.78 0.02 5.63
C LEU A 96 -3.31 -1.41 5.77
N HIS A 97 -4.26 -1.82 4.93
CA HIS A 97 -4.73 -3.21 4.92
C HIS A 97 -3.59 -4.18 4.59
N ILE A 98 -2.76 -3.87 3.60
CA ILE A 98 -1.62 -4.72 3.23
C ILE A 98 -0.61 -4.81 4.39
N ALA A 99 -0.30 -3.69 5.06
CA ALA A 99 0.58 -3.69 6.23
C ALA A 99 0.04 -4.59 7.36
N VAL A 100 -1.28 -4.61 7.56
CA VAL A 100 -1.93 -5.52 8.53
C VAL A 100 -1.83 -6.98 8.08
N ILE A 101 -2.19 -7.27 6.83
CA ILE A 101 -2.17 -8.63 6.26
C ILE A 101 -0.76 -9.24 6.33
N THR A 102 0.27 -8.44 6.07
CA THR A 102 1.68 -8.86 6.13
C THR A 102 2.27 -8.79 7.54
N ARG A 103 1.48 -8.38 8.55
CA ARG A 103 1.92 -8.18 9.95
C ARG A 103 3.13 -7.24 10.07
N ASN A 104 3.21 -6.24 9.20
CA ASN A 104 4.26 -5.24 9.24
C ASN A 104 3.88 -4.09 10.18
N HIS A 105 4.07 -4.32 11.49
CA HIS A 105 3.73 -3.36 12.54
C HIS A 105 4.44 -2.02 12.36
N LEU A 106 5.71 -2.03 11.94
CA LEU A 106 6.48 -0.82 11.71
C LEU A 106 5.88 0.04 10.59
N LEU A 107 5.49 -0.59 9.48
CA LEU A 107 4.82 0.11 8.39
C LEU A 107 3.43 0.60 8.82
N ALA A 108 2.65 -0.22 9.52
CA ALA A 108 1.31 0.15 9.98
C ALA A 108 1.36 1.35 10.95
N GLU A 109 2.28 1.35 11.91
CA GLU A 109 2.50 2.47 12.83
C GLU A 109 2.87 3.75 12.07
N TRP A 110 3.78 3.65 11.10
CA TRP A 110 4.17 4.79 10.28
C TRP A 110 2.99 5.37 9.48
N ILE A 111 2.19 4.51 8.83
CA ILE A 111 0.99 4.95 8.08
C ILE A 111 0.03 5.67 9.03
N CYS A 112 -0.21 5.11 10.22
CA CYS A 112 -1.10 5.68 11.21
C CYS A 112 -0.68 7.09 11.68
N GLN A 113 0.62 7.34 11.74
CA GLN A 113 1.18 8.64 12.12
C GLN A 113 1.31 9.61 10.93
N THR A 114 1.09 9.14 9.71
CA THR A 114 1.27 9.94 8.50
C THR A 114 0.08 10.88 8.28
N PRO A 115 0.31 12.20 8.10
CA PRO A 115 -0.77 13.15 7.87
C PRO A 115 -1.61 12.79 6.64
N GLY A 116 -2.93 12.76 6.83
CA GLY A 116 -3.89 12.47 5.77
C GLY A 116 -4.11 10.98 5.51
N ALA A 117 -3.50 10.07 6.28
CA ALA A 117 -3.83 8.65 6.24
C ALA A 117 -5.29 8.41 6.67
N ASP A 118 -6.04 7.66 5.87
CA ASP A 118 -7.42 7.27 6.16
C ASP A 118 -7.45 5.91 6.88
N LEU A 119 -7.58 5.95 8.20
CA LEU A 119 -7.67 4.74 9.04
C LEU A 119 -9.06 4.09 9.01
N GLY A 120 -10.07 4.77 8.46
CA GLY A 120 -11.44 4.31 8.35
C GLY A 120 -11.78 3.73 6.97
N ALA A 121 -10.82 3.70 6.04
CA ALA A 121 -11.02 3.12 4.73
C ALA A 121 -11.41 1.65 4.85
N VAL A 122 -12.45 1.24 4.11
CA VAL A 122 -12.89 -0.16 4.01
C VAL A 122 -12.47 -0.77 2.68
N ASN A 123 -12.06 -2.04 2.67
CA ASN A 123 -11.80 -2.80 1.45
C ASN A 123 -13.12 -3.23 0.76
N TYR A 124 -13.07 -4.04 -0.31
CA TYR A 124 -14.27 -4.51 -1.01
C TYR A 124 -15.11 -5.52 -0.22
N LEU A 125 -14.54 -6.11 0.84
CA LEU A 125 -15.27 -6.94 1.80
C LEU A 125 -15.96 -6.10 2.89
N ARG A 126 -15.82 -4.77 2.83
CA ARG A 126 -16.28 -3.80 3.82
C ARG A 126 -15.52 -3.85 5.15
N ASP A 127 -14.34 -4.46 5.18
CA ASP A 127 -13.49 -4.50 6.36
C ASP A 127 -12.58 -3.27 6.40
N THR A 128 -12.43 -2.64 7.57
CA THR A 128 -11.33 -1.72 7.87
C THR A 128 -10.05 -2.48 8.18
N ALA A 129 -8.90 -1.78 8.19
CA ALA A 129 -7.64 -2.38 8.62
C ALA A 129 -7.70 -2.95 10.05
N TYR A 130 -8.48 -2.34 10.94
CA TYR A 130 -8.71 -2.86 12.30
C TYR A 130 -9.49 -4.17 12.28
N GLN A 131 -10.56 -4.26 11.47
CA GLN A 131 -11.33 -5.49 11.31
C GLN A 131 -10.50 -6.61 10.70
N VAL A 132 -9.62 -6.30 9.74
CA VAL A 132 -8.67 -7.29 9.22
C VAL A 132 -7.71 -7.77 10.32
N ALA A 133 -7.17 -6.87 11.16
CA ALA A 133 -6.30 -7.23 12.28
C ALA A 133 -7.02 -8.15 13.29
N TYR A 134 -8.30 -7.89 13.55
CA TYR A 134 -9.16 -8.75 14.36
C TYR A 134 -9.34 -10.14 13.76
N ILE A 135 -9.67 -10.23 12.46
CA ILE A 135 -9.87 -11.51 11.75
C ILE A 135 -8.61 -12.39 11.79
N ILE A 136 -7.43 -11.80 11.65
CA ILE A 136 -6.15 -12.53 11.73
C ILE A 136 -5.62 -12.72 13.16
N ALA A 137 -6.39 -12.30 14.17
CA ALA A 137 -6.08 -12.36 15.59
C ALA A 137 -4.74 -11.71 15.97
N ASP A 138 -4.41 -10.57 15.37
CA ASP A 138 -3.20 -9.81 15.68
C ASP A 138 -3.49 -8.69 16.69
N LEU A 139 -3.44 -9.07 17.97
CA LEU A 139 -3.78 -8.16 19.08
C LEU A 139 -2.83 -6.96 19.19
N GLU A 140 -1.55 -7.14 18.84
CA GLU A 140 -0.58 -6.05 18.86
C GLU A 140 -0.89 -5.04 17.75
N MET A 141 -1.18 -5.53 16.53
CA MET A 141 -1.60 -4.67 15.42
C MET A 141 -2.91 -3.93 15.74
N MET A 142 -3.89 -4.62 16.33
CA MET A 142 -5.14 -3.99 16.78
C MET A 142 -4.87 -2.85 17.77
N GLU A 143 -3.96 -3.06 18.73
CA GLU A 143 -3.61 -2.05 19.71
C GLU A 143 -2.91 -0.85 19.08
N THR A 144 -1.96 -1.09 18.15
CA THR A 144 -1.32 -0.03 17.36
C THR A 144 -2.36 0.82 16.63
N LEU A 145 -3.29 0.19 15.91
CA LEU A 145 -4.35 0.90 15.18
C LEU A 145 -5.25 1.70 16.14
N ARG A 146 -5.67 1.10 17.25
CA ARG A 146 -6.54 1.72 18.26
C ARG A 146 -5.92 2.96 18.90
N ILE A 147 -4.66 2.88 19.33
CA ILE A 147 -3.96 4.02 19.96
C ILE A 147 -3.80 5.18 18.97
N ASN A 148 -3.64 4.88 17.68
CA ASN A 148 -3.54 5.89 16.63
C ASN A 148 -4.90 6.39 16.11
N GLY A 149 -6.01 6.00 16.74
CA GLY A 149 -7.34 6.55 16.45
C GLY A 149 -8.11 5.85 15.33
N ALA A 150 -7.76 4.62 14.97
CA ALA A 150 -8.60 3.80 14.10
C ALA A 150 -9.97 3.56 14.74
N VAL A 151 -11.02 3.59 13.93
CA VAL A 151 -12.38 3.26 14.38
C VAL A 151 -12.43 1.76 14.72
N CYS A 152 -12.68 1.48 16.00
CA CYS A 152 -12.76 0.12 16.54
C CYS A 152 -14.23 -0.25 16.70
N ASP A 153 -14.94 -0.39 15.58
CA ASP A 153 -16.30 -0.93 15.62
C ASP A 153 -16.22 -2.42 15.98
N ASP A 154 -17.04 -2.86 16.92
CA ASP A 154 -17.11 -4.26 17.29
C ASP A 154 -17.78 -5.03 16.13
N PRO A 155 -17.10 -5.99 15.47
CA PRO A 155 -17.68 -6.75 14.37
C PRO A 155 -18.88 -7.63 14.82
N SER A 156 -19.12 -7.76 16.13
CA SER A 156 -20.33 -8.41 16.66
C SER A 156 -21.54 -7.48 16.80
N ASP A 157 -21.35 -6.16 16.63
CA ASP A 157 -22.39 -5.14 16.76
C ASP A 157 -23.03 -4.83 15.39
N GLU A 158 -23.36 -5.89 14.64
CA GLU A 158 -24.27 -5.83 13.48
C GLU A 158 -25.65 -5.45 14.01
N SER A 159 -25.85 -4.16 14.33
CA SER A 159 -27.15 -3.63 14.68
C SER A 159 -28.08 -3.83 13.47
N ASP A 160 -29.02 -4.74 13.65
CA ASP A 160 -30.14 -5.07 12.75
C ASP A 160 -30.85 -3.80 12.26
N THR A 161 -30.33 -3.16 11.22
CA THR A 161 -31.03 -2.11 10.46
C THR A 161 -31.72 -2.74 9.25
N SER A 162 -32.46 -3.83 9.52
CA SER A 162 -33.38 -4.46 8.58
C SER A 162 -34.73 -4.64 9.26
N SER A 163 -35.46 -3.54 9.47
CA SER A 163 -36.92 -3.57 9.72
C SER A 163 -37.55 -2.19 9.51
N GLU A 164 -37.35 -1.55 8.35
CA GLU A 164 -38.38 -0.64 7.83
C GLU A 164 -39.37 -1.44 6.99
N SER A 165 -40.32 -2.08 7.68
CA SER A 165 -41.53 -2.60 7.03
C SER A 165 -42.39 -1.41 6.60
N PHE A 166 -42.27 -0.97 5.35
CA PHE A 166 -43.32 -0.19 4.69
C PHE A 166 -44.52 -1.11 4.44
N ALA A 167 -45.30 -1.38 5.49
CA ALA A 167 -46.63 -1.90 5.36
C ALA A 167 -47.53 -0.78 4.85
N LEU A 168 -47.63 -0.68 3.52
CA LEU A 168 -48.71 0.00 2.82
C LEU A 168 -50.04 -0.48 3.42
N THR A 169 -50.78 0.43 4.06
CA THR A 169 -52.20 0.22 4.35
C THR A 169 -53.01 0.90 3.26
N PRO A 170 -53.86 0.14 2.54
CA PRO A 170 -55.03 0.74 1.91
C PRO A 170 -56.30 0.16 2.52
N ARG A 171 -57.15 1.04 3.05
CA ARG A 171 -58.59 0.80 3.13
C ARG A 171 -59.36 2.06 2.79
#